data_AF-A0A2D9CBQ0-F1
#
_entry.id   AF-A0A2D9CBQ0-F1
#
_cell.length_a   1.000
_cell.length_b   1.000
_cell.length_c   1.000
_cell.angle_alpha   90.00
_cell.angle_beta   90.00
_cell.angle_gamma   90.00
#
_symmetry.space_group_name_H-M   'P 1'
#
loop_
_entity.id
_entity.type
_entity.pdbx_description
1 polymer ?
#
loop_
_entity_poly.entity_id
_entity_poly.type
_entity_poly.pdbx_seq_one_letter_code
_entity_poly.pdbx_strand_id
1 'polypeptide(L)' 'MFKTLTITFETLTITKAPSGRFIFVGRVHESLCNKFFETIADAKVAAIDCMMETGETFPVVVSANE' A
#
# COMPACT_ATOMS: atom_id res chain seq x y z
N MET A 1 15.17 30.87 -5.39
CA MET A 1 13.82 30.48 -5.84
C MET A 1 13.78 28.97 -5.88
N PHE A 2 13.37 28.32 -4.79
CA PHE A 2 13.25 26.87 -4.73
C PHE A 2 11.85 26.49 -5.22
N LYS A 3 11.76 25.90 -6.41
CA LYS A 3 10.53 25.24 -6.86
C LYS A 3 10.42 23.95 -6.04
N THR A 4 9.56 23.95 -5.04
CA THR A 4 9.14 22.73 -4.33
C THR A 4 8.49 21.80 -5.37
N LEU A 5 9.20 20.72 -5.69
CA LEU A 5 8.68 19.65 -6.53
C LEU A 5 7.91 18.70 -5.61
N THR A 6 6.63 18.96 -5.40
CA THR A 6 5.76 18.03 -4.67
C THR A 6 5.48 16.84 -5.58
N ILE A 7 6.14 15.70 -5.30
CA ILE A 7 5.86 14.43 -5.97
C ILE A 7 4.55 13.89 -5.37
N THR A 8 3.51 13.86 -6.20
CA THR A 8 2.16 13.48 -5.80
C THR A 8 2.01 11.95 -5.83
N PHE A 9 2.04 11.36 -4.63
CA PHE A 9 1.40 10.11 -4.19
C PHE A 9 1.58 8.85 -5.05
N GLU A 10 2.54 8.01 -4.66
CA GLU A 10 2.61 6.60 -5.08
C GLU A 10 1.39 5.86 -4.53
N THR A 11 0.41 5.56 -5.39
CA THR A 11 -0.79 4.83 -4.97
C THR A 11 -0.44 3.38 -4.67
N LEU A 12 -0.64 2.98 -3.42
CA LEU A 12 -0.46 1.61 -2.97
C LEU A 12 -1.71 0.80 -3.29
N THR A 13 -1.58 -0.20 -4.15
CA THR A 13 -2.72 -1.00 -4.60
C THR A 13 -2.76 -2.33 -3.87
N ILE A 14 -3.87 -2.62 -3.20
CA ILE A 14 -4.15 -3.94 -2.63
C ILE A 14 -4.92 -4.75 -3.67
N THR A 15 -4.42 -5.93 -4.02
CA THR A 15 -5.09 -6.87 -4.92
C THR A 15 -5.18 -8.26 -4.30
N LYS A 16 -6.15 -9.06 -4.76
CA LYS A 16 -6.31 -10.45 -4.34
C LYS A 16 -5.50 -11.36 -5.25
N ALA A 17 -4.49 -12.02 -4.68
CA ALA A 17 -3.68 -13.00 -5.39
C ALA A 17 -4.51 -14.27 -5.72
N PRO A 18 -4.10 -15.05 -6.74
CA PRO A 18 -4.75 -16.32 -7.09
C PRO A 18 -4.78 -17.35 -5.94
N SER A 19 -3.89 -17.20 -4.96
CA SER A 19 -3.85 -17.99 -3.72
C SER A 19 -4.97 -17.65 -2.73
N GLY A 20 -5.79 -16.64 -3.02
CA GLY A 20 -6.85 -16.13 -2.14
C GLY A 20 -6.39 -15.09 -1.13
N ARG A 21 -5.08 -14.84 -1.02
CA ARG A 21 -4.47 -13.85 -0.10
C ARG A 21 -4.40 -12.47 -0.74
N PHE A 22 -4.42 -11.43 0.08
CA PHE A 22 -4.24 -10.04 -0.33
C PHE A 22 -2.77 -9.65 -0.33
N ILE A 23 -2.35 -8.98 -1.39
CA ILE A 23 -0.98 -8.49 -1.58
C ILE A 23 -1.00 -7.04 -2.00
N PHE A 24 0.10 -6.35 -1.71
CA PHE A 24 0.37 -5.03 -2.25
C PHE A 24 1.09 -5.16 -3.59
N VAL A 25 0.65 -4.39 -4.59
CA VAL A 25 1.25 -4.33 -5.93
C VAL A 25 1.53 -2.88 -6.33
N GLY A 26 2.59 -2.68 -7.13
CA GLY A 26 3.07 -1.37 -7.55
C GLY A 26 4.38 -0.98 -6.89
N ARG A 27 4.59 0.33 -6.64
CA ARG A 27 5.66 0.80 -5.75
C ARG A 27 5.20 0.63 -4.32
N VAL A 28 5.74 -0.42 -3.69
CA VAL A 28 5.40 -0.84 -2.34
C VAL A 28 6.61 -0.54 -1.46
N HIS A 29 6.37 0.09 -0.32
CA HIS A 29 7.42 0.32 0.68
C HIS A 29 8.05 -1.01 1.11
N GLU A 30 9.36 -1.03 1.42
CA GLU A 30 10.05 -2.29 1.75
C GLU A 30 9.36 -3.06 2.89
N SER A 31 8.81 -2.33 3.87
CA SER A 31 8.08 -2.86 5.02
C SER A 31 6.80 -3.64 4.65
N LEU A 32 6.24 -3.38 3.48
CA LEU A 32 5.03 -4.02 2.94
C LEU A 32 5.35 -5.00 1.80
N CYS A 33 6.57 -4.96 1.27
CA CYS A 33 7.01 -5.83 0.21
C CYS A 33 7.05 -7.29 0.70
N ASN A 34 6.62 -8.24 -0.14
CA ASN A 34 6.53 -9.67 0.17
C ASN A 34 5.62 -10.06 1.35
N LYS A 35 4.77 -9.15 1.86
CA LYS A 35 3.74 -9.49 2.84
C LYS A 35 2.46 -9.97 2.16
N PHE A 36 1.82 -10.96 2.79
CA PHE A 36 0.55 -11.53 2.37
C PHE A 36 -0.43 -11.47 3.54
N PHE A 37 -1.66 -11.08 3.25
CA PHE A 37 -2.70 -10.91 4.25
C PHE A 37 -3.90 -11.79 3.94
N GLU A 38 -4.57 -12.31 4.96
CA GLU A 38 -5.76 -13.15 4.78
C GLU A 38 -7.01 -12.31 4.49
N THR A 39 -7.07 -11.10 5.05
CA THR A 39 -8.20 -10.18 4.85
C THR A 39 -7.77 -8.82 4.32
N ILE A 40 -8.70 -8.10 3.68
CA ILE A 40 -8.48 -6.70 3.28
C ILE A 40 -8.26 -5.81 4.50
N ALA A 41 -8.89 -6.13 5.64
CA ALA A 41 -8.75 -5.36 6.87
C ALA A 41 -7.30 -5.41 7.38
N ASP A 42 -6.69 -6.59 7.40
CA ASP A 42 -5.28 -6.74 7.83
C ASP A 42 -4.32 -6.01 6.89
N ALA A 43 -4.57 -6.08 5.58
CA ALA A 43 -3.79 -5.32 4.60
C ALA A 43 -3.92 -3.81 4.84
N LYS A 44 -5.12 -3.29 5.12
CA LYS A 44 -5.32 -1.87 5.44
C LYS A 44 -4.60 -1.44 6.72
N VAL A 45 -4.65 -2.26 7.77
CA VAL A 45 -3.94 -1.99 9.03
C VAL A 45 -2.44 -1.92 8.77
N ALA A 46 -1.88 -2.89 8.05
CA ALA A 46 -0.46 -2.88 7.71
C ALA A 46 -0.06 -1.65 6.90
N ALA A 47 -0.90 -1.18 5.98
CA ALA A 47 -0.66 0.07 5.26
C ALA A 47 -0.62 1.28 6.20
N ILE A 48 -1.51 1.33 7.21
CA ILE A 48 -1.54 2.39 8.22
C ILE A 48 -0.30 2.33 9.11
N ASP A 49 0.08 1.15 9.60
CA ASP A 49 1.32 0.99 10.37
C ASP A 49 2.53 1.47 9.57
N CYS A 50 2.62 1.08 8.30
CA CYS A 50 3.68 1.55 7.42
C CYS A 50 3.71 3.08 7.29
N MET A 51 2.54 3.74 7.17
CA MET A 51 2.45 5.21 7.13
C MET A 51 2.92 5.85 8.45
N MET A 52 2.60 5.23 9.58
CA MET A 52 3.03 5.72 10.90
C MET A 52 4.53 5.55 11.11
N GLU A 53 5.10 4.44 10.65
CA GLU A 53 6.54 4.15 10.76
C GLU A 53 7.39 5.06 9.87
N THR A 54 6.95 5.33 8.64
CA THR A 54 7.72 6.15 7.68
C THR A 54 7.44 7.65 7.82
N GLY A 55 6.33 8.02 8.48
CA GLY A 55 5.84 9.40 8.51
C GLY A 55 5.29 9.88 7.17
N GLU A 56 5.10 8.98 6.21
CA GLU A 56 4.56 9.28 4.88
C GLU A 56 3.08 8.92 4.82
N THR A 57 2.32 9.67 4.02
CA THR A 57 0.91 9.36 3.74
C THR A 57 0.77 9.08 2.26
N PHE A 58 0.12 7.96 1.92
CA PHE A 58 -0.13 7.58 0.53
C PHE A 58 -1.56 7.04 0.35
N PRO A 59 -2.17 7.26 -0.81
CA PRO A 59 -3.49 6.72 -1.10
C PRO A 59 -3.41 5.21 -1.26
N VAL A 60 -4.32 4.50 -0.60
CA VAL A 60 -4.46 3.05 -0.71
C VAL A 60 -5.71 2.73 -1.53
N VAL A 61 -5.52 2.08 -2.68
CA VAL A 61 -6.62 1.66 -3.55
C VAL A 61 -6.78 0.15 -3.43
N VAL A 62 -8.01 -0.30 -3.19
CA VAL A 62 -8.33 -1.74 -3.20
C VAL A 62 -8.88 -2.08 -4.57
N SER A 63 -8.12 -2.84 -5.35
CA SER A 63 -8.58 -3.41 -6.61
C SER A 63 -9.08 -4.82 -6.33
N ALA A 64 -10.29 -4.90 -5.80
CA ALA A 64 -11.06 -6.14 -5.76
C ALA A 64 -11.84 -6.21 -7.08
N ASN A 65 -11.34 -6.99 -8.05
CA ASN A 65 -12.23 -7.55 -9.06
C ASN A 65 -13.06 -8.60 -8.30
N GLU A 66 -14.22 -8.19 -7.80
CA GLU A 66 -15.28 -9.13 -7.41
C GLU A 66 -15.89 -9.77 -8.67
#